data_AF-F4XFJ9-F1
#
_entry.id   AF-F4XFJ9-F1
#
_cell.length_a   1.000
_cell.length_b   1.000
_cell.length_c   1.000
_cell.angle_alpha   90.00
_cell.angle_beta   90.00
_cell.angle_gamma   90.00
#
_symmetry.space_group_name_H-M   'P 1'
#
loop_
_entity.id
_entity.type
_entity.pdbx_description
1 polymer ?
#
loop_
_entity_poly.entity_id
_entity_poly.type
_entity_poly.pdbx_seq_one_letter_code
_entity_poly.pdbx_strand_id
1 'polypeptide(L)'
;MDELVYLFELDSVRNSPQEILRAQWAMFREVALKGNRVVLSFNQLTDSEGFLCGVRDPKLYPHLAALFEMGVLKYSRFAPGSYGKPVDDAALRRELSSCRSEHAPLFQAGVLKAYDPLPSRAPQRILRTASHYIQNGVDQCLSDTKGRFLFSALPFRSDNKRMLSAIHYALEYSDPSILDEVHHAAANLNTDGVGEKGEALKRERLAFAKTYVELILRLSREPLAANPPQLEPHPPMTEFLSRVLARCEAVQPPQAFPLWPQLCGGAQVIGQLWPIVQERGALNQRSDWYAVLRTAQAKGWDISSLCMAEAIVDLCYNYTIAESIQGLTRSFRDEELFWQDFLQRLPSYWKDGQQGVHKFLKPDSTAPALAPPAGRLPRWDTASRLVRHAPGWHQKEADAPAKGRKRGWGRYIALSLCRQIIIALFYGLLFLLVSRLLELPEDLFLDLGAQGHVNPHALTALSIVIFGVVGSFISWKFNLLDILEIFRQFGLSLWDGAVLLRAWLRKPD
;
A
#
# COMPACT_ATOMS: atom_id res chain seq x y z
N MET A 1 2.87 -15.11 9.33
CA MET A 1 3.14 -14.00 8.41
C MET A 1 4.62 -13.95 8.24
N ASP A 2 5.10 -14.31 7.05
CA ASP A 2 6.37 -15.04 6.97
C ASP A 2 7.45 -14.28 6.18
N GLU A 3 7.07 -13.47 5.18
CA GLU A 3 8.00 -12.76 4.30
C GLU A 3 7.77 -11.25 4.29
N LEU A 4 8.85 -10.47 4.15
CA LEU A 4 8.80 -9.06 3.80
C LEU A 4 9.05 -8.93 2.30
N VAL A 5 8.14 -8.29 1.57
CA VAL A 5 8.17 -8.22 0.10
C VAL A 5 8.00 -6.78 -0.41
N TYR A 6 8.69 -6.49 -1.51
CA TYR A 6 8.55 -5.26 -2.31
C TYR A 6 7.87 -5.61 -3.64
N LEU A 7 6.94 -4.77 -4.09
CA LEU A 7 6.11 -5.04 -5.27
C LEU A 7 6.48 -4.11 -6.43
N PHE A 8 6.89 -4.67 -7.56
CA PHE A 8 7.24 -3.92 -8.77
C PHE A 8 5.98 -3.39 -9.46
N GLU A 9 4.83 -4.02 -9.20
CA GLU A 9 3.52 -3.63 -9.71
C GLU A 9 3.09 -2.26 -9.17
N LEU A 10 3.65 -1.82 -8.04
CA LEU A 10 3.41 -0.51 -7.43
C LEU A 10 4.36 0.58 -7.95
N ASP A 11 5.19 0.32 -8.95
CA ASP A 11 6.03 1.36 -9.56
C ASP A 11 5.19 2.55 -10.07
N SER A 12 5.68 3.77 -9.87
CA SER A 12 5.01 5.01 -10.23
C SER A 12 4.78 5.21 -11.73
N VAL A 13 5.56 4.55 -12.58
CA VAL A 13 5.32 4.58 -14.03
C VAL A 13 4.17 3.68 -14.47
N ARG A 14 3.76 2.73 -13.63
CA ARG A 14 2.61 1.86 -13.86
C ARG A 14 1.31 2.53 -13.42
N ASN A 15 0.84 3.46 -14.24
CA ASN A 15 -0.25 4.38 -13.89
C ASN A 15 -1.51 4.25 -14.77
N SER A 16 -1.63 3.22 -15.62
CA SER A 16 -2.87 2.97 -16.34
C SER A 16 -3.97 2.37 -15.45
N PRO A 17 -5.25 2.50 -15.80
CA PRO A 17 -6.34 1.93 -15.00
C PRO A 17 -6.22 0.42 -14.75
N GLN A 18 -5.67 -0.33 -15.71
CA GLN A 18 -5.42 -1.78 -15.59
C GLN A 18 -4.22 -2.06 -14.69
N GLU A 19 -3.13 -1.29 -14.80
CA GLU A 19 -1.96 -1.40 -13.93
C GLU A 19 -2.30 -1.09 -12.47
N ILE A 20 -3.06 -0.02 -12.23
CA ILE A 20 -3.56 0.36 -10.90
C ILE A 20 -4.36 -0.78 -10.28
N LEU A 21 -5.23 -1.42 -11.06
CA LEU A 21 -6.00 -2.57 -10.60
C LEU A 21 -5.09 -3.77 -10.28
N ARG A 22 -4.11 -4.08 -11.13
CA ARG A 22 -3.14 -5.17 -10.87
C ARG A 22 -2.30 -4.91 -9.64
N ALA A 23 -1.83 -3.69 -9.44
CA ALA A 23 -1.09 -3.25 -8.26
C ALA A 23 -1.88 -3.49 -6.95
N GLN A 24 -3.15 -3.08 -6.94
CA GLN A 24 -4.06 -3.29 -5.80
C GLN A 24 -4.27 -4.77 -5.51
N TRP A 25 -4.49 -5.59 -6.55
CA TRP A 25 -4.62 -7.03 -6.40
C TRP A 25 -3.32 -7.72 -5.98
N ALA A 26 -2.16 -7.27 -6.46
CA ALA A 26 -0.86 -7.78 -6.03
C ALA A 26 -0.66 -7.55 -4.53
N MET A 27 -0.88 -6.32 -4.06
CA MET A 27 -0.81 -5.99 -2.63
C MET A 27 -1.81 -6.80 -1.81
N PHE A 28 -3.06 -6.93 -2.27
CA PHE A 28 -4.09 -7.72 -1.58
C PHE A 28 -3.71 -9.22 -1.51
N ARG A 29 -3.13 -9.79 -2.58
CA ARG A 29 -2.73 -11.20 -2.58
C ARG A 29 -1.59 -11.45 -1.59
N GLU A 30 -0.59 -10.59 -1.55
CA GLU A 30 0.49 -10.71 -0.57
C GLU A 30 -0.05 -10.66 0.85
N VAL A 31 -0.91 -9.69 1.15
CA VAL A 31 -1.45 -9.50 2.50
C VAL A 31 -2.48 -10.59 2.87
N ALA A 32 -3.57 -10.70 2.10
CA ALA A 32 -4.71 -11.52 2.46
C ALA A 32 -4.51 -13.01 2.15
N LEU A 33 -3.92 -13.37 1.00
CA LEU A 33 -3.78 -14.76 0.59
C LEU A 33 -2.49 -15.41 1.08
N LYS A 34 -1.38 -14.66 1.09
CA LYS A 34 -0.07 -15.20 1.48
C LYS A 34 0.29 -14.88 2.94
N GLY A 35 -0.30 -13.84 3.53
CA GLY A 35 0.05 -13.40 4.88
C GLY A 35 1.44 -12.78 4.92
N ASN A 36 1.89 -12.19 3.82
CA ASN A 36 3.16 -11.49 3.73
C ASN A 36 3.02 -10.05 4.19
N ARG A 37 4.14 -9.46 4.62
CA ARG A 37 4.24 -8.03 4.89
C ARG A 37 4.72 -7.33 3.63
N VAL A 38 4.04 -6.27 3.24
CA VAL A 38 4.42 -5.46 2.07
C VAL A 38 5.12 -4.21 2.56
N VAL A 39 6.30 -3.93 2.02
CA VAL A 39 7.03 -2.69 2.30
C VAL A 39 7.02 -1.80 1.06
N LEU A 40 6.59 -0.55 1.27
CA LEU A 40 6.54 0.50 0.26
C LEU A 40 7.82 1.33 0.34
N SER A 41 8.44 1.61 -0.81
CA SER A 41 9.44 2.69 -0.86
C SER A 41 8.76 4.06 -0.73
N PHE A 42 9.52 5.11 -0.43
CA PHE A 42 8.93 6.45 -0.42
C PHE A 42 8.34 6.83 -1.77
N ASN A 43 8.99 6.48 -2.88
CA ASN A 43 8.43 6.72 -4.21
C ASN A 43 7.10 6.00 -4.45
N GLN A 44 6.92 4.80 -3.89
CA GLN A 44 5.62 4.12 -3.97
C GLN A 44 4.58 4.78 -3.06
N LEU A 45 4.99 5.30 -1.91
CA LEU A 45 4.10 6.03 -1.01
C LEU A 45 3.60 7.35 -1.62
N THR A 46 4.41 7.99 -2.49
CA THR A 46 4.12 9.31 -3.07
C THR A 46 3.62 9.31 -4.50
N ASP A 47 4.08 8.36 -5.33
CA ASP A 47 3.89 8.38 -6.78
C ASP A 47 3.21 7.14 -7.35
N SER A 48 2.96 6.12 -6.53
CA SER A 48 2.24 4.94 -7.00
C SER A 48 0.74 5.24 -7.06
N GLU A 49 0.22 5.45 -8.27
CA GLU A 49 -1.23 5.44 -8.51
C GLU A 49 -1.87 4.13 -8.03
N GLY A 50 -1.13 3.01 -8.16
CA GLY A 50 -1.52 1.70 -7.65
C GLY A 50 -1.77 1.69 -6.13
N PHE A 51 -1.02 2.45 -5.33
CA PHE A 51 -1.27 2.58 -3.89
C PHE A 51 -2.27 3.71 -3.59
N LEU A 52 -2.05 4.89 -4.17
CA LEU A 52 -2.78 6.12 -3.86
C LEU A 52 -4.24 6.09 -4.29
N CYS A 53 -4.63 5.24 -5.25
CA CYS A 53 -6.05 5.03 -5.54
C CYS A 53 -6.83 4.51 -4.31
N GLY A 54 -6.18 3.72 -3.45
CA GLY A 54 -6.79 3.22 -2.22
C GLY A 54 -6.81 4.26 -1.10
N VAL A 55 -5.85 5.20 -1.09
CA VAL A 55 -5.85 6.36 -0.18
C VAL A 55 -6.93 7.36 -0.54
N ARG A 56 -7.22 7.54 -1.85
CA ARG A 56 -8.31 8.38 -2.36
C ARG A 56 -9.69 7.87 -2.02
N ASP A 57 -9.88 6.55 -1.91
CA ASP A 57 -11.18 5.95 -1.68
C ASP A 57 -11.51 5.95 -0.17
N PRO A 58 -12.52 6.72 0.28
CA PRO A 58 -12.88 6.82 1.70
C PRO A 58 -13.32 5.49 2.32
N LYS A 59 -13.76 4.52 1.51
CA LYS A 59 -14.15 3.19 1.99
C LYS A 59 -12.94 2.28 2.18
N LEU A 60 -11.85 2.51 1.46
CA LEU A 60 -10.66 1.67 1.50
C LEU A 60 -9.60 2.21 2.47
N TYR A 61 -9.45 3.53 2.54
CA TYR A 61 -8.43 4.17 3.36
C TYR A 61 -8.39 3.69 4.82
N PRO A 62 -9.51 3.56 5.55
CA PRO A 62 -9.48 3.07 6.93
C PRO A 62 -8.87 1.67 7.07
N HIS A 63 -9.08 0.80 6.08
CA HIS A 63 -8.53 -0.56 6.08
C HIS A 63 -7.04 -0.56 5.76
N LEU A 64 -6.57 0.31 4.85
CA LEU A 64 -5.14 0.48 4.58
C LEU A 64 -4.41 1.05 5.79
N ALA A 65 -4.97 2.08 6.44
CA ALA A 65 -4.43 2.65 7.67
C ALA A 65 -4.33 1.59 8.78
N ALA A 66 -5.38 0.78 8.97
CA ALA A 66 -5.36 -0.31 9.93
C ALA A 66 -4.29 -1.36 9.62
N LEU A 67 -3.98 -1.63 8.34
CA LEU A 67 -2.90 -2.56 7.97
C LEU A 67 -1.50 -2.00 8.25
N PHE A 68 -1.31 -0.68 8.20
CA PHE A 68 -0.09 -0.03 8.70
C PHE A 68 -0.01 -0.10 10.22
N GLU A 69 -1.10 0.17 10.94
CA GLU A 69 -1.19 -0.04 12.40
C GLU A 69 -0.88 -1.49 12.77
N MET A 70 -1.26 -2.43 11.91
CA MET A 70 -0.94 -3.84 12.04
C MET A 70 0.50 -4.23 11.63
N GLY A 71 1.31 -3.29 11.16
CA GLY A 71 2.69 -3.56 10.71
C GLY A 71 2.78 -4.54 9.53
N VAL A 72 1.65 -4.78 8.84
CA VAL A 72 1.57 -5.65 7.67
C VAL A 72 1.87 -4.87 6.41
N LEU A 73 1.33 -3.66 6.30
CA LEU A 73 1.90 -2.66 5.42
C LEU A 73 2.99 -1.92 6.19
N LYS A 74 4.13 -1.73 5.55
CA LYS A 74 5.30 -1.02 6.08
C LYS A 74 5.80 -0.02 5.06
N TYR A 75 6.59 0.95 5.49
CA TYR A 75 7.33 1.83 4.59
C TYR A 75 8.83 1.74 4.87
N SER A 76 9.66 1.83 3.84
CA SER A 76 11.12 1.81 3.98
C SER A 76 11.62 3.15 4.49
N ARG A 77 12.36 3.14 5.60
CA ARG A 77 13.09 4.33 6.05
C ARG A 77 14.34 4.51 5.20
N PHE A 78 14.52 5.71 4.68
CA PHE A 78 15.70 6.06 3.91
C PHE A 78 16.88 6.27 4.88
N ALA A 79 17.99 5.55 4.66
CA ALA A 79 19.25 5.79 5.35
C ALA A 79 20.16 6.70 4.52
N PRO A 80 21.10 7.45 5.11
CA PRO A 80 22.17 8.15 4.40
C PRO A 80 23.18 7.25 3.67
N GLY A 81 22.88 5.96 3.47
CA GLY A 81 23.76 5.04 2.77
C GLY A 81 24.04 5.54 1.36
N SER A 82 25.30 5.88 1.09
CA SER A 82 25.75 6.06 -0.29
C SER A 82 25.93 4.67 -0.90
N TYR A 83 25.69 4.53 -2.20
CA TYR A 83 25.82 3.28 -2.96
C TYR A 83 27.15 2.52 -2.74
N GLY A 84 28.17 3.12 -2.12
CA GLY A 84 29.49 2.51 -1.91
C GLY A 84 30.12 2.66 -0.53
N LYS A 85 29.42 3.16 0.51
CA LYS A 85 30.01 3.21 1.87
C LYS A 85 29.03 2.69 2.94
N PRO A 86 29.42 1.68 3.73
CA PRO A 86 28.60 1.22 4.86
C PRO A 86 28.45 2.35 5.88
N VAL A 87 27.28 2.43 6.48
CA VAL A 87 27.02 3.36 7.59
C VAL A 87 27.49 2.71 8.89
N ASP A 88 28.27 3.42 9.70
CA ASP A 88 28.63 2.97 11.06
C ASP A 88 27.38 2.98 11.95
N ASP A 89 26.73 1.82 12.06
CA ASP A 89 25.51 1.61 12.84
C ASP A 89 25.72 1.94 14.32
N ALA A 90 26.88 1.65 14.89
CA ALA A 90 27.17 1.94 16.29
C ALA A 90 27.32 3.45 16.53
N ALA A 91 27.94 4.19 15.60
CA ALA A 91 27.96 5.65 15.64
C ALA A 91 26.55 6.23 15.45
N LEU A 92 25.79 5.76 14.45
CA LEU A 92 24.44 6.25 14.18
C LEU A 92 23.49 6.01 15.35
N ARG A 93 23.53 4.83 15.98
CA ARG A 93 22.72 4.51 17.17
C ARG A 93 23.09 5.38 18.37
N ARG A 94 24.39 5.61 18.60
CA ARG A 94 24.85 6.54 19.65
C ARG A 94 24.37 7.96 19.38
N GLU A 95 24.45 8.41 18.14
CA GLU A 95 23.98 9.74 17.74
C GLU A 95 22.47 9.87 17.91
N LEU A 96 21.69 8.87 17.47
CA LEU A 96 20.25 8.79 17.66
C LEU A 96 19.85 8.78 19.14
N SER A 97 20.55 7.99 19.97
CA SER A 97 20.28 7.89 21.40
C SER A 97 20.59 9.21 22.13
N SER A 98 21.73 9.81 21.82
CA SER A 98 22.12 11.14 22.29
C SER A 98 21.08 12.20 21.89
N CYS A 99 20.68 12.21 20.62
CA CYS A 99 19.68 13.13 20.09
C CYS A 99 18.30 12.95 20.74
N ARG A 100 17.86 11.71 20.96
CA ARG A 100 16.61 11.40 21.67
C ARG A 100 16.62 11.89 23.11
N SER A 101 17.74 11.74 23.81
CA SER A 101 17.90 12.25 25.16
C SER A 101 17.88 13.78 25.19
N GLU A 102 18.59 14.42 24.26
CA GLU A 102 18.72 15.88 24.16
C GLU A 102 17.40 16.56 23.75
N HIS A 103 16.58 15.89 22.96
CA HIS A 103 15.37 16.45 22.36
C HIS A 103 14.08 15.70 22.73
N ALA A 104 14.06 14.99 23.87
CA ALA A 104 12.94 14.14 24.29
C ALA A 104 11.53 14.80 24.20
N PRO A 105 11.34 16.10 24.54
CA PRO A 105 10.05 16.77 24.37
C PRO A 105 9.60 16.90 22.91
N LEU A 106 10.55 17.10 21.98
CA LEU A 106 10.26 17.23 20.54
C LEU A 106 9.82 15.89 19.94
N PHE A 107 10.35 14.78 20.46
CA PHE A 107 9.94 13.43 20.06
C PHE A 107 8.51 13.09 20.48
N GLN A 108 8.08 13.56 21.65
CA GLN A 108 6.73 13.30 22.17
C GLN A 108 5.65 14.10 21.44
N ALA A 109 6.00 15.27 20.89
CA ALA A 109 5.06 16.11 20.14
C ALA A 109 4.76 15.58 18.72
N GLY A 110 5.63 14.76 18.12
CA GLY A 110 5.43 14.23 16.76
C GLY A 110 5.59 15.27 15.65
N VAL A 111 6.17 16.44 15.94
CA VAL A 111 6.23 17.61 15.05
C VAL A 111 7.64 18.20 15.01
N LEU A 112 8.11 18.59 13.84
CA LEU A 112 9.47 19.05 13.58
C LEU A 112 9.46 19.92 12.29
N LYS A 113 9.84 21.22 12.21
CA LYS A 113 10.10 22.33 13.17
C LYS A 113 10.23 23.67 12.37
N ALA A 114 9.83 24.77 13.03
CA ALA A 114 9.88 26.19 12.63
C ALA A 114 11.26 26.84 12.30
N TYR A 115 11.14 27.95 11.55
CA TYR A 115 12.03 28.97 10.95
C TYR A 115 13.51 29.22 11.38
N ASP A 116 14.05 28.64 12.45
CA ASP A 116 15.50 28.76 12.76
C ASP A 116 16.30 27.59 12.15
N PRO A 117 17.53 27.81 11.63
CA PRO A 117 18.36 26.72 11.15
C PRO A 117 18.59 25.69 12.26
N LEU A 118 18.08 24.49 12.02
CA LEU A 118 18.18 23.38 12.95
C LEU A 118 19.64 23.12 13.33
N PRO A 119 19.95 22.90 14.63
CA PRO A 119 21.25 22.41 15.05
C PRO A 119 21.65 21.16 14.25
N SER A 120 22.94 21.00 13.96
CA SER A 120 23.45 19.89 13.15
C SER A 120 23.03 18.50 13.66
N ARG A 121 22.69 18.37 14.95
CA ARG A 121 22.28 17.13 15.62
C ARG A 121 20.76 17.00 15.86
N ALA A 122 19.94 17.85 15.23
CA ALA A 122 18.50 17.83 15.42
C ALA A 122 17.86 16.49 14.95
N PRO A 123 16.74 16.05 15.58
CA PRO A 123 16.11 14.77 15.27
C PRO A 123 15.76 14.58 13.79
N GLN A 124 15.38 15.66 13.12
CA GLN A 124 15.04 15.68 11.68
C GLN A 124 16.21 15.28 10.78
N ARG A 125 17.41 15.71 11.14
CA ARG A 125 18.62 15.46 10.35
C ARG A 125 19.06 14.00 10.45
N ILE A 126 18.69 13.34 11.55
CA ILE A 126 19.09 11.97 11.87
C ILE A 126 17.95 10.98 11.55
N LEU A 127 16.68 11.39 11.65
CA LEU A 127 15.50 10.57 11.38
C LEU A 127 14.77 11.05 10.13
N ARG A 128 14.87 10.27 9.07
CA ARG A 128 14.17 10.52 7.81
C ARG A 128 12.79 9.85 7.85
N THR A 129 11.77 10.60 8.29
CA THR A 129 10.37 10.14 8.29
C THR A 129 9.71 10.38 6.93
N ALA A 130 8.51 9.84 6.73
CA ALA A 130 7.70 10.12 5.55
C ALA A 130 7.44 11.63 5.40
N SER A 131 7.11 12.33 6.48
CA SER A 131 6.89 13.77 6.47
C SER A 131 8.12 14.54 5.98
N HIS A 132 9.32 14.22 6.48
CA HIS A 132 10.57 14.85 6.01
C HIS A 132 10.83 14.62 4.52
N TYR A 133 10.53 13.42 4.02
CA TYR A 133 10.69 13.13 2.59
C TYR A 133 9.81 14.03 1.73
N ILE A 134 8.54 14.23 2.12
CA ILE A 134 7.62 15.10 1.40
C ILE A 134 8.02 16.57 1.52
N GLN A 135 8.34 17.04 2.73
CA GLN A 135 8.76 18.42 2.96
C GLN A 135 9.99 18.78 2.09
N ASN A 136 11.01 17.92 2.04
CA ASN A 136 12.18 18.13 1.18
C ASN A 136 11.79 18.24 -0.31
N GLY A 137 10.86 17.40 -0.78
CA GLY A 137 10.35 17.48 -2.16
C GLY A 137 9.60 18.79 -2.42
N VAL A 138 8.76 19.20 -1.48
CA VAL A 138 8.01 20.46 -1.54
C VAL A 138 8.96 21.67 -1.51
N ASP A 139 9.98 21.67 -0.66
CA ASP A 139 10.98 22.76 -0.56
C ASP A 139 11.77 22.94 -1.85
N GLN A 140 12.17 21.83 -2.49
CA GLN A 140 12.79 21.87 -3.80
C GLN A 140 11.87 22.51 -4.83
N CYS A 141 10.58 22.21 -4.79
CA CYS A 141 9.62 22.85 -5.67
C CYS A 141 9.40 24.31 -5.32
N LEU A 142 9.31 24.70 -4.05
CA LEU A 142 9.14 26.10 -3.63
C LEU A 142 10.35 26.97 -3.99
N SER A 143 11.56 26.43 -3.89
CA SER A 143 12.81 27.12 -4.23
C SER A 143 13.12 27.13 -5.73
N ASP A 144 12.54 26.22 -6.52
CA ASP A 144 12.77 26.15 -7.95
C ASP A 144 11.83 27.07 -8.76
N THR A 145 12.45 27.91 -9.59
CA THR A 145 11.78 28.78 -10.56
C THR A 145 11.53 28.11 -11.90
N LYS A 146 12.15 26.95 -12.16
CA LYS A 146 12.02 26.19 -13.42
C LYS A 146 10.86 25.18 -13.42
N GLY A 147 10.10 25.11 -12.33
CA GLY A 147 8.90 24.26 -12.26
C GLY A 147 9.20 22.76 -12.20
N ARG A 148 10.30 22.34 -11.54
CA ARG A 148 10.59 20.92 -11.28
C ARG A 148 9.37 20.15 -10.82
N PHE A 149 9.18 19.00 -11.43
CA PHE A 149 8.07 18.10 -11.19
C PHE A 149 8.00 17.68 -9.72
N LEU A 150 6.82 17.86 -9.11
CA LEU A 150 6.50 17.23 -7.84
C LEU A 150 5.62 16.03 -8.09
N PHE A 151 5.87 14.98 -7.32
CA PHE A 151 5.13 13.72 -7.21
C PHE A 151 3.92 13.55 -8.15
N SER A 152 4.07 12.70 -9.18
CA SER A 152 3.14 12.56 -10.32
C SER A 152 1.71 12.23 -9.95
N ALA A 153 1.54 11.52 -8.84
CA ALA A 153 0.27 10.97 -8.40
C ALA A 153 -0.44 11.86 -7.38
N LEU A 154 0.21 12.94 -6.93
CA LEU A 154 -0.37 13.87 -5.96
C LEU A 154 -1.23 14.93 -6.67
N PRO A 155 -2.30 15.42 -6.02
CA PRO A 155 -3.29 16.29 -6.66
C PRO A 155 -2.82 17.74 -6.80
N PHE A 156 -1.56 18.03 -6.48
CA PHE A 156 -0.97 19.36 -6.46
C PHE A 156 0.26 19.43 -7.36
N ARG A 157 0.33 20.50 -8.14
CA ARG A 157 1.37 20.74 -9.14
C ARG A 157 2.51 21.58 -8.54
N SER A 158 3.69 21.48 -9.15
CA SER A 158 4.88 22.25 -8.76
C SER A 158 4.73 23.77 -8.91
N ASP A 159 3.78 24.21 -9.73
CA ASP A 159 3.41 25.61 -9.98
C ASP A 159 2.41 26.16 -8.93
N ASN A 160 1.69 25.31 -8.20
CA ASN A 160 0.73 25.73 -7.18
C ASN A 160 1.41 26.02 -5.83
N LYS A 161 2.25 27.07 -5.80
CA LYS A 161 3.05 27.43 -4.63
C LYS A 161 2.22 27.61 -3.36
N ARG A 162 1.00 28.14 -3.47
CA ARG A 162 0.10 28.33 -2.31
C ARG A 162 -0.32 27.01 -1.68
N MET A 163 -0.74 26.03 -2.48
CA MET A 163 -1.08 24.70 -2.00
C MET A 163 0.15 23.96 -1.45
N LEU A 164 1.30 24.11 -2.11
CA LEU A 164 2.58 23.56 -1.65
C LEU A 164 2.98 24.12 -0.28
N SER A 165 2.89 25.43 -0.07
CA SER A 165 3.13 26.06 1.23
C SER A 165 2.15 25.56 2.29
N ALA A 166 0.88 25.35 1.94
CA ALA A 166 -0.12 24.81 2.87
C ALA A 166 0.18 23.35 3.26
N ILE A 167 0.61 22.52 2.31
CA ILE A 167 1.03 21.13 2.57
C ILE A 167 2.30 21.11 3.42
N HIS A 168 3.28 21.96 3.09
CA HIS A 168 4.49 22.12 3.89
C HIS A 168 4.12 22.46 5.33
N TYR A 169 3.32 23.51 5.53
CA TYR A 169 2.83 23.94 6.84
C TYR A 169 2.09 22.79 7.56
N ALA A 170 1.17 22.11 6.88
CA ALA A 170 0.41 21.03 7.48
C ALA A 170 1.29 19.88 7.98
N LEU A 171 2.32 19.52 7.21
CA LEU A 171 3.28 18.47 7.56
C LEU A 171 4.27 18.91 8.65
N GLU A 172 4.67 20.19 8.60
CA GLU A 172 5.61 20.82 9.53
C GLU A 172 4.99 21.03 10.91
N TYR A 173 3.73 21.46 10.98
CA TYR A 173 3.00 21.80 12.21
C TYR A 173 1.97 20.75 12.63
N SER A 174 1.84 19.65 11.88
CA SER A 174 0.81 18.62 12.07
C SER A 174 -0.63 19.20 12.07
N ASP A 175 -0.84 20.22 11.26
CA ASP A 175 -2.10 20.94 11.15
C ASP A 175 -2.68 20.81 9.73
N PRO A 176 -3.36 19.69 9.41
CA PRO A 176 -4.00 19.52 8.11
C PRO A 176 -5.20 20.46 7.89
N SER A 177 -5.68 21.19 8.92
CA SER A 177 -6.82 22.09 8.78
C SER A 177 -6.51 23.33 7.93
N ILE A 178 -5.23 23.73 7.86
CA ILE A 178 -4.77 24.82 6.99
C ILE A 178 -5.13 24.62 5.50
N LEU A 179 -5.26 23.36 5.06
CA LEU A 179 -5.64 23.03 3.68
C LEU A 179 -7.07 23.52 3.37
N ASP A 180 -7.97 23.46 4.35
CA ASP A 180 -9.34 23.95 4.22
C ASP A 180 -9.34 25.48 4.09
N GLU A 181 -8.53 26.18 4.88
CA GLU A 181 -8.39 27.65 4.83
C GLU A 181 -7.85 28.14 3.48
N VAL A 182 -6.81 27.49 2.95
CA VAL A 182 -6.25 27.83 1.64
C VAL A 182 -7.25 27.59 0.51
N HIS A 183 -8.08 26.55 0.62
CA HIS A 183 -9.15 26.31 -0.33
C HIS A 183 -10.24 27.37 -0.27
N HIS A 184 -10.73 27.72 0.92
CA HIS A 184 -11.74 28.77 1.10
C HIS A 184 -11.25 30.12 0.58
N ALA A 185 -10.01 30.48 0.87
CA ALA A 185 -9.42 31.72 0.39
C ALA A 185 -9.11 31.70 -1.13
N ALA A 186 -8.97 30.53 -1.76
CA ALA A 186 -8.88 30.41 -3.22
C ALA A 186 -10.26 30.44 -3.90
N ALA A 187 -11.30 29.90 -3.26
CA ALA A 187 -12.68 30.00 -3.73
C ALA A 187 -13.21 31.44 -3.69
N ASN A 188 -12.81 32.22 -2.68
CA ASN A 188 -13.20 33.63 -2.55
C ASN A 188 -12.50 34.58 -3.53
N LEU A 189 -11.39 34.15 -4.17
CA LEU A 189 -10.63 34.95 -5.15
C LEU A 189 -11.01 34.62 -6.61
N ASN A 190 -11.63 33.46 -6.86
CA ASN A 190 -12.08 33.05 -8.19
C ASN A 190 -13.60 33.24 -8.30
N THR A 191 -14.03 34.44 -8.72
CA THR A 191 -15.42 34.75 -9.11
C THR A 191 -15.77 34.33 -10.54
N ASP A 192 -14.95 33.51 -11.20
CA ASP A 192 -15.12 33.19 -12.61
C ASP A 192 -15.53 31.74 -12.84
N GLY A 193 -16.82 31.53 -13.09
CA GLY A 193 -17.33 30.61 -14.11
C GLY A 193 -16.96 29.13 -14.07
N VAL A 194 -16.50 28.57 -12.95
CA VAL A 194 -16.25 27.12 -12.84
C VAL A 194 -17.59 26.41 -12.63
N GLY A 195 -18.12 25.77 -13.67
CA GLY A 195 -19.35 24.98 -13.58
C GLY A 195 -19.28 23.86 -12.52
N GLU A 196 -20.42 23.30 -12.12
CA GLU A 196 -20.55 22.33 -11.00
C GLU A 196 -19.52 21.20 -11.01
N LYS A 197 -19.15 20.68 -12.20
CA LYS A 197 -18.15 19.62 -12.35
C LYS A 197 -16.75 20.05 -11.93
N GLY A 198 -16.36 21.30 -12.18
CA GLY A 198 -15.05 21.82 -11.78
C GLY A 198 -14.95 22.05 -10.27
N GLU A 199 -16.04 22.49 -9.63
CA GLU A 199 -16.10 22.62 -8.16
C GLU A 199 -16.11 21.28 -7.43
N ALA A 200 -16.78 20.26 -7.98
CA ALA A 200 -16.68 18.90 -7.48
C ALA A 200 -15.23 18.38 -7.53
N LEU A 201 -14.56 18.56 -8.68
CA LEU A 201 -13.17 18.13 -8.87
C LEU A 201 -12.18 18.81 -7.93
N LYS A 202 -12.35 20.12 -7.68
CA LYS A 202 -11.52 20.86 -6.71
C LYS A 202 -11.70 20.31 -5.30
N ARG A 203 -12.94 20.02 -4.88
CA ARG A 203 -13.25 19.42 -3.57
C ARG A 203 -12.65 18.03 -3.42
N GLU A 204 -12.74 17.18 -4.44
CA GLU A 204 -12.12 15.85 -4.44
C GLU A 204 -10.59 15.92 -4.29
N ARG A 205 -9.93 16.85 -5.01
CA ARG A 205 -8.48 17.05 -4.88
C ARG A 205 -8.07 17.52 -3.50
N LEU A 206 -8.83 18.44 -2.90
CA LEU A 206 -8.56 18.90 -1.54
C LEU A 206 -8.73 17.75 -0.53
N ALA A 207 -9.84 17.01 -0.62
CA ALA A 207 -10.11 15.87 0.26
C ALA A 207 -9.00 14.81 0.17
N PHE A 208 -8.51 14.54 -1.05
CA PHE A 208 -7.37 13.65 -1.23
C PHE A 208 -6.09 14.23 -0.62
N ALA A 209 -5.76 15.51 -0.86
CA ALA A 209 -4.58 16.15 -0.28
C ALA A 209 -4.59 16.06 1.25
N LYS A 210 -5.74 16.34 1.88
CA LYS A 210 -5.94 16.22 3.33
C LYS A 210 -5.75 14.79 3.82
N THR A 211 -6.41 13.82 3.19
CA THR A 211 -6.30 12.39 3.53
C THR A 211 -4.86 11.89 3.40
N TYR A 212 -4.15 12.34 2.36
CA TYR A 212 -2.75 12.02 2.14
C TYR A 212 -1.84 12.64 3.21
N VAL A 213 -1.99 13.93 3.52
CA VAL A 213 -1.22 14.60 4.59
C VAL A 213 -1.46 13.90 5.93
N GLU A 214 -2.70 13.58 6.27
CA GLU A 214 -3.03 12.83 7.48
C GLU A 214 -2.36 11.45 7.51
N LEU A 215 -2.34 10.72 6.40
CA LEU A 215 -1.62 9.46 6.30
C LEU A 215 -0.12 9.65 6.56
N ILE A 216 0.52 10.62 5.90
CA ILE A 216 1.95 10.90 6.06
C ILE A 216 2.28 11.28 7.51
N LEU A 217 1.45 12.09 8.15
CA LEU A 217 1.57 12.44 9.57
C LEU A 217 1.45 11.19 10.45
N ARG A 218 0.42 10.35 10.24
CA ARG A 218 0.23 9.09 10.99
C ARG A 218 1.43 8.16 10.84
N LEU A 219 1.93 7.97 9.62
CA LEU A 219 3.10 7.13 9.36
C LEU A 219 4.40 7.69 9.95
N SER A 220 4.46 9.01 10.15
CA SER A 220 5.61 9.70 10.73
C SER A 220 5.60 9.70 12.27
N ARG A 221 4.44 9.46 12.90
CA ARG A 221 4.28 9.37 14.35
C ARG A 221 4.60 7.95 14.83
N GLU A 222 5.68 7.80 15.60
CA GLU A 222 6.19 6.52 16.10
C GLU A 222 6.50 5.49 14.98
N PRO A 223 7.29 4.43 15.20
CA PRO A 223 7.63 3.47 14.14
C PRO A 223 6.46 2.51 13.84
N LEU A 224 5.23 3.02 13.85
CA LEU A 224 3.96 2.28 13.76
C LEU A 224 3.93 1.31 12.56
N ALA A 225 4.67 1.65 11.50
CA ALA A 225 4.88 0.77 10.36
C ALA A 225 6.28 0.88 9.71
N ALA A 226 7.25 1.47 10.41
CA ALA A 226 8.55 1.73 9.81
C ALA A 226 9.32 0.42 9.59
N ASN A 227 9.84 0.23 8.38
CA ASN A 227 10.88 -0.76 8.16
C ASN A 227 12.24 -0.17 8.58
N PRO A 228 13.12 -0.97 9.20
CA PRO A 228 14.50 -0.59 9.42
C PRO A 228 15.21 -0.09 8.14
N PRO A 229 16.08 0.94 8.26
CA PRO A 229 16.83 1.45 7.12
C PRO A 229 17.90 0.45 6.68
N GLN A 230 18.13 0.31 5.37
CA GLN A 230 19.28 -0.44 4.86
C GLN A 230 20.57 0.35 5.11
N LEU A 231 21.46 -0.20 5.94
CA LEU A 231 22.75 0.41 6.29
C LEU A 231 23.90 -0.15 5.46
N GLU A 232 23.69 -1.33 4.86
CA GLU A 232 24.67 -1.96 3.99
C GLU A 232 24.68 -1.30 2.60
N PRO A 233 25.85 -1.24 1.94
CA PRO A 233 25.92 -0.88 0.53
C PRO A 233 24.99 -1.79 -0.28
N HIS A 234 24.37 -1.21 -1.31
CA HIS A 234 23.50 -1.93 -2.22
C HIS A 234 23.77 -1.48 -3.67
N PRO A 235 23.56 -2.37 -4.66
CA PRO A 235 23.85 -2.05 -6.05
C PRO A 235 23.06 -0.82 -6.53
N PRO A 236 23.71 0.16 -7.19
CA PRO A 236 23.03 1.22 -7.91
C PRO A 236 22.37 0.72 -9.20
N MET A 237 21.47 1.53 -9.78
CA MET A 237 20.78 1.18 -11.04
C MET A 237 21.77 0.95 -12.18
N THR A 238 22.86 1.72 -12.23
CA THR A 238 23.93 1.53 -13.19
C THR A 238 24.53 0.14 -13.17
N GLU A 239 24.66 -0.47 -11.98
CA GLU A 239 25.25 -1.80 -11.87
C GLU A 239 24.33 -2.85 -12.50
N PHE A 240 23.02 -2.79 -12.21
CA PHE A 240 22.04 -3.68 -12.83
C PHE A 240 21.97 -3.48 -14.36
N LEU A 241 22.02 -2.23 -14.82
CA LEU A 241 22.07 -1.95 -16.26
C LEU A 241 23.32 -2.57 -16.90
N SER A 242 24.50 -2.40 -16.31
CA SER A 242 25.74 -3.01 -16.81
C SER A 242 25.68 -4.53 -16.86
N ARG A 243 25.04 -5.18 -15.86
CA ARG A 243 24.80 -6.64 -15.89
C ARG A 243 23.94 -7.05 -17.08
N VAL A 244 22.87 -6.31 -17.40
CA VAL A 244 22.03 -6.58 -18.57
C VAL A 244 22.81 -6.40 -19.87
N LEU A 245 23.59 -5.31 -20.00
CA LEU A 245 24.43 -5.07 -21.17
C LEU A 245 25.42 -6.21 -21.41
N ALA A 246 26.17 -6.62 -20.37
CA ALA A 246 27.14 -7.71 -20.44
C ALA A 246 26.48 -9.04 -20.86
N ARG A 247 25.29 -9.35 -20.36
CA ARG A 247 24.54 -10.55 -20.76
C ARG A 247 24.09 -10.50 -22.21
N CYS A 248 23.73 -9.34 -22.73
CA CYS A 248 23.33 -9.19 -24.14
C CYS A 248 24.52 -9.21 -25.10
N GLU A 249 25.72 -8.83 -24.64
CA GLU A 249 26.98 -8.95 -25.39
C GLU A 249 27.47 -10.40 -25.47
N ALA A 250 27.20 -11.21 -24.44
CA ALA A 250 27.42 -12.65 -24.48
C ALA A 250 26.44 -13.30 -25.48
N VAL A 251 26.91 -13.50 -26.71
CA VAL A 251 26.15 -13.83 -27.95
C VAL A 251 25.16 -15.01 -27.86
N GLN A 252 25.14 -15.79 -26.77
CA GLN A 252 24.22 -16.92 -26.63
C GLN A 252 22.93 -16.54 -25.91
N PRO A 253 21.76 -16.61 -26.58
CA PRO A 253 20.48 -16.44 -25.91
C PRO A 253 20.28 -17.50 -24.83
N PRO A 254 19.67 -17.17 -23.69
CA PRO A 254 19.11 -18.15 -22.79
C PRO A 254 18.14 -19.05 -23.57
N GLN A 255 18.23 -20.36 -23.37
CA GLN A 255 17.41 -21.33 -24.11
C GLN A 255 15.93 -20.98 -23.95
N ALA A 256 15.24 -20.79 -25.09
CA ALA A 256 13.81 -20.49 -25.18
C ALA A 256 13.34 -19.10 -24.68
N PHE A 257 14.22 -18.09 -24.54
CA PHE A 257 13.75 -16.73 -24.25
C PHE A 257 13.22 -16.02 -25.52
N PRO A 258 11.89 -15.73 -25.62
CA PRO A 258 11.27 -15.30 -26.88
C PRO A 258 11.58 -13.85 -27.26
N LEU A 259 12.02 -13.02 -26.32
CA LEU A 259 12.25 -11.59 -26.52
C LEU A 259 13.74 -11.25 -26.66
N TRP A 260 14.61 -12.23 -26.95
CA TRP A 260 16.04 -12.01 -27.03
C TRP A 260 16.45 -10.91 -28.03
N PRO A 261 15.93 -10.89 -29.28
CA PRO A 261 16.30 -9.84 -30.23
C PRO A 261 15.90 -8.44 -29.75
N GLN A 262 14.69 -8.31 -29.17
CA GLN A 262 14.21 -7.04 -28.64
C GLN A 262 15.06 -6.60 -27.45
N LEU A 263 15.36 -7.50 -26.52
CA LEU A 263 16.22 -7.25 -25.37
C LEU A 263 17.61 -6.75 -25.80
N CYS A 264 18.25 -7.43 -26.76
CA CYS A 264 19.54 -6.98 -27.31
C CYS A 264 19.44 -5.61 -27.98
N GLY A 265 18.35 -5.33 -28.72
CA GLY A 265 18.11 -4.00 -29.32
C GLY A 265 17.96 -2.90 -28.28
N GLY A 266 17.20 -3.14 -27.21
CA GLY A 266 17.07 -2.21 -26.09
C GLY A 266 18.39 -2.02 -25.33
N ALA A 267 19.16 -3.09 -25.11
CA ALA A 267 20.48 -3.03 -24.50
C ALA A 267 21.46 -2.20 -25.35
N GLN A 268 21.45 -2.37 -26.68
CA GLN A 268 22.27 -1.57 -27.59
C GLN A 268 21.93 -0.08 -27.51
N VAL A 269 20.63 0.27 -27.44
CA VAL A 269 20.19 1.65 -27.22
C VAL A 269 20.72 2.21 -25.90
N ILE A 270 20.64 1.44 -24.80
CA ILE A 270 21.18 1.85 -23.50
C ILE A 270 22.68 2.12 -23.61
N GLY A 271 23.45 1.22 -24.23
CA GLY A 271 24.90 1.39 -24.44
C GLY A 271 25.24 2.65 -25.23
N GLN A 272 24.49 2.96 -26.29
CA GLN A 272 24.69 4.16 -27.10
C GLN A 272 24.31 5.46 -26.38
N LEU A 273 23.26 5.43 -25.53
CA LEU A 273 22.79 6.59 -24.80
C LEU A 273 23.53 6.82 -23.48
N TRP A 274 24.28 5.82 -22.98
CA TRP A 274 24.99 5.89 -21.71
C TRP A 274 25.90 7.12 -21.58
N PRO A 275 26.79 7.44 -22.53
CA PRO A 275 27.68 8.60 -22.40
C PRO A 275 26.88 9.92 -22.36
N ILE A 276 25.74 9.97 -23.05
CA ILE A 276 24.88 11.16 -23.11
C ILE A 276 24.19 11.39 -21.76
N VAL A 277 23.68 10.33 -21.12
CA VAL A 277 23.09 10.43 -19.77
C VAL A 277 24.16 10.81 -18.75
N GLN A 278 25.35 10.22 -18.84
CA GLN A 278 26.47 10.53 -17.95
C GLN A 278 26.92 11.98 -18.03
N GLU A 279 26.93 12.58 -19.23
CA GLU A 279 27.30 13.97 -19.44
C GLU A 279 26.21 14.95 -18.94
N ARG A 280 24.93 14.62 -19.16
CA ARG A 280 23.82 15.56 -18.99
C ARG A 280 23.06 15.44 -17.66
N GLY A 281 23.23 14.33 -16.95
CA GLY A 281 22.46 14.01 -15.75
C GLY A 281 23.17 13.00 -14.87
N ALA A 282 22.40 12.28 -14.07
CA ALA A 282 22.88 11.23 -13.21
C ALA A 282 22.41 9.87 -13.73
N LEU A 283 23.35 8.97 -14.01
CA LEU A 283 23.06 7.63 -14.51
C LEU A 283 22.13 6.79 -13.60
N ASN A 284 22.06 7.12 -12.31
CA ASN A 284 21.17 6.46 -11.34
C ASN A 284 19.78 7.11 -11.23
N GLN A 285 19.53 8.21 -11.93
CA GLN A 285 18.24 8.87 -11.96
C GLN A 285 17.46 8.43 -13.18
N ARG A 286 16.36 7.71 -12.94
CA ARG A 286 15.48 7.17 -13.98
C ARG A 286 14.90 8.25 -14.91
N SER A 287 14.59 9.43 -14.38
CA SER A 287 14.08 10.57 -15.16
C SER A 287 15.05 11.06 -16.23
N ASP A 288 16.36 10.96 -15.97
CA ASP A 288 17.39 11.44 -16.89
C ASP A 288 17.49 10.50 -18.11
N TRP A 289 17.29 9.19 -17.89
CA TRP A 289 17.14 8.22 -18.98
C TRP A 289 15.92 8.53 -19.85
N TYR A 290 14.76 8.81 -19.26
CA TYR A 290 13.56 9.15 -20.04
C TYR A 290 13.77 10.40 -20.90
N ALA A 291 14.44 11.42 -20.37
CA ALA A 291 14.73 12.64 -21.13
C ALA A 291 15.58 12.36 -22.38
N VAL A 292 16.60 11.50 -22.25
CA VAL A 292 17.47 11.12 -23.38
C VAL A 292 16.76 10.19 -24.36
N LEU A 293 15.98 9.21 -23.88
CA LEU A 293 15.18 8.32 -24.72
C LEU A 293 14.18 9.08 -25.59
N ARG A 294 13.48 10.08 -25.02
CA ARG A 294 12.56 10.94 -25.79
C ARG A 294 13.28 11.81 -26.80
N THR A 295 14.49 12.29 -26.48
CA THR A 295 15.31 13.02 -27.44
C THR A 295 15.73 12.11 -28.60
N ALA A 296 16.07 10.86 -28.34
CA ALA A 296 16.37 9.87 -29.36
C ALA A 296 15.14 9.54 -30.22
N GLN A 297 13.96 9.39 -29.61
CA GLN A 297 12.69 9.23 -30.31
C GLN A 297 12.43 10.39 -31.28
N ALA A 298 12.62 11.64 -30.83
CA ALA A 298 12.46 12.83 -31.67
C ALA A 298 13.46 12.88 -32.85
N LYS A 299 14.60 12.19 -32.72
CA LYS A 299 15.61 12.02 -33.78
C LYS A 299 15.32 10.83 -34.71
N GLY A 300 14.18 10.15 -34.56
CA GLY A 300 13.76 9.07 -35.45
C GLY A 300 14.40 7.71 -35.16
N TRP A 301 14.88 7.49 -33.92
CA TRP A 301 15.38 6.17 -33.51
C TRP A 301 14.23 5.14 -33.45
N ASP A 302 14.57 3.85 -33.59
CA ASP A 302 13.59 2.76 -33.57
C ASP A 302 12.78 2.74 -32.27
N ILE A 303 11.47 2.92 -32.39
CA ILE A 303 10.55 3.03 -31.25
C ILE A 303 10.53 1.72 -30.45
N SER A 304 10.59 0.57 -31.11
CA SER A 304 10.55 -0.72 -30.42
C SER A 304 11.75 -0.89 -29.48
N SER A 305 12.95 -0.59 -29.96
CA SER A 305 14.19 -0.64 -29.18
C SER A 305 14.22 0.41 -28.07
N LEU A 306 13.69 1.61 -28.33
CA LEU A 306 13.54 2.65 -27.29
C LEU A 306 12.58 2.21 -26.17
N CYS A 307 11.42 1.65 -26.52
CA CYS A 307 10.47 1.12 -25.53
C CYS A 307 11.09 -0.03 -24.72
N MET A 308 11.88 -0.90 -25.37
CA MET A 308 12.57 -1.98 -24.65
C MET A 308 13.65 -1.43 -23.73
N ALA A 309 14.41 -0.41 -24.16
CA ALA A 309 15.38 0.28 -23.32
C ALA A 309 14.71 0.90 -22.08
N GLU A 310 13.54 1.53 -22.24
CA GLU A 310 12.75 2.04 -21.11
C GLU A 310 12.34 0.92 -20.15
N ALA A 311 11.84 -0.21 -20.65
CA ALA A 311 11.49 -1.36 -19.82
C ALA A 311 12.68 -1.91 -19.01
N ILE A 312 13.87 -1.98 -19.63
CA ILE A 312 15.11 -2.41 -18.96
C ILE A 312 15.46 -1.42 -17.83
N VAL A 313 15.41 -0.10 -18.11
CA VAL A 313 15.67 0.95 -17.11
C VAL A 313 14.70 0.86 -15.94
N ASP A 314 13.40 0.69 -16.21
CA ASP A 314 12.36 0.59 -15.18
C ASP A 314 12.56 -0.63 -14.27
N LEU A 315 12.89 -1.78 -14.84
CA LEU A 315 13.17 -2.99 -14.07
C LEU A 315 14.44 -2.82 -13.23
N CYS A 316 15.54 -2.31 -13.81
CA CYS A 316 16.80 -2.09 -13.09
C CYS A 316 16.65 -1.08 -11.94
N TYR A 317 15.82 -0.05 -12.14
CA TYR A 317 15.44 0.88 -11.09
C TYR A 317 14.76 0.16 -9.92
N ASN A 318 13.76 -0.68 -10.20
CA ASN A 318 13.07 -1.43 -9.16
C ASN A 318 13.96 -2.41 -8.40
N TYR A 319 14.92 -3.06 -9.06
CA TYR A 319 15.92 -3.90 -8.38
C TYR A 319 16.81 -3.10 -7.42
N THR A 320 17.21 -1.89 -7.83
CA THR A 320 17.95 -0.95 -6.98
C THR A 320 17.15 -0.57 -5.74
N ILE A 321 15.86 -0.23 -5.93
CA ILE A 321 14.97 0.10 -4.81
C ILE A 321 14.75 -1.11 -3.91
N ALA A 322 14.55 -2.31 -4.45
CA ALA A 322 14.40 -3.51 -3.65
C ALA A 322 15.63 -3.76 -2.76
N GLU A 323 16.84 -3.67 -3.32
CA GLU A 323 18.09 -3.87 -2.56
C GLU A 323 18.36 -2.77 -1.52
N SER A 324 17.79 -1.58 -1.72
CA SER A 324 17.80 -0.49 -0.74
C SER A 324 16.88 -0.73 0.47
N ILE A 325 16.09 -1.80 0.48
CA ILE A 325 15.15 -2.12 1.56
C ILE A 325 15.71 -3.26 2.42
N GLN A 326 15.85 -3.01 3.71
CA GLN A 326 16.37 -3.99 4.64
C GLN A 326 15.39 -5.15 4.87
N GLY A 327 15.92 -6.38 4.88
CA GLY A 327 15.18 -7.57 5.32
C GLY A 327 14.17 -8.10 4.30
N LEU A 328 14.27 -7.68 3.02
CA LEU A 328 13.52 -8.33 1.96
C LEU A 328 13.89 -9.80 1.86
N THR A 329 12.89 -10.61 1.54
CA THR A 329 13.04 -12.07 1.45
C THR A 329 13.88 -12.47 0.24
N ARG A 330 13.73 -11.73 -0.87
CA ARG A 330 14.52 -11.91 -2.09
C ARG A 330 15.63 -10.86 -2.11
N SER A 331 16.83 -11.30 -2.44
CA SER A 331 17.93 -10.44 -2.83
C SER A 331 18.35 -10.75 -4.26
N PHE A 332 18.71 -9.69 -4.98
CA PHE A 332 19.13 -9.64 -6.37
C PHE A 332 20.61 -9.23 -6.49
N ARG A 333 21.37 -9.29 -5.39
CA ARG A 333 22.83 -9.08 -5.43
C ARG A 333 23.52 -10.16 -6.24
N ASP A 334 23.05 -11.40 -6.09
CA ASP A 334 23.47 -12.54 -6.88
C ASP A 334 23.06 -12.35 -8.35
N GLU A 335 24.02 -12.48 -9.26
CA GLU A 335 23.83 -12.17 -10.66
C GLU A 335 22.89 -13.15 -11.36
N GLU A 336 22.95 -14.44 -11.03
CA GLU A 336 22.11 -15.46 -11.65
C GLU A 336 20.66 -15.35 -11.17
N LEU A 337 20.44 -15.11 -9.88
CA LEU A 337 19.10 -14.87 -9.34
C LEU A 337 18.48 -13.60 -9.90
N PHE A 338 19.27 -12.51 -10.02
CA PHE A 338 18.86 -11.30 -10.72
C PHE A 338 18.45 -11.60 -12.16
N TRP A 339 19.29 -12.28 -12.91
CA TRP A 339 19.07 -12.54 -14.33
C TRP A 339 17.83 -13.40 -14.58
N GLN A 340 17.62 -14.44 -13.76
CA GLN A 340 16.43 -15.28 -13.84
C GLN A 340 15.14 -14.49 -13.55
N ASP A 341 15.12 -13.69 -12.48
CA ASP A 341 13.94 -12.87 -12.12
C ASP A 341 13.70 -11.76 -13.18
N PHE A 342 14.77 -11.18 -13.73
CA PHE A 342 14.71 -10.21 -14.83
C PHE A 342 14.04 -10.79 -16.08
N LEU A 343 14.51 -11.96 -16.55
CA LEU A 343 13.93 -12.65 -17.70
C LEU A 343 12.50 -13.15 -17.43
N GLN A 344 12.14 -13.41 -16.17
CA GLN A 344 10.77 -13.75 -15.80
C GLN A 344 9.82 -12.54 -15.89
N ARG A 345 10.29 -11.35 -15.50
CA ARG A 345 9.45 -10.13 -15.46
C ARG A 345 9.32 -9.42 -16.80
N LEU A 346 10.41 -9.35 -17.57
CA LEU A 346 10.46 -8.57 -18.80
C LEU A 346 9.35 -8.93 -19.80
N PRO A 347 8.98 -10.21 -20.03
CA PRO A 347 7.91 -10.55 -20.98
C PRO A 347 6.54 -9.98 -20.61
N SER A 348 6.19 -9.98 -19.33
CA SER A 348 4.91 -9.39 -18.87
C SER A 348 4.93 -7.87 -19.04
N TYR A 349 6.04 -7.21 -18.64
CA TYR A 349 6.22 -5.76 -18.82
C TYR A 349 6.14 -5.35 -20.29
N TRP A 350 6.84 -6.08 -21.16
CA TRP A 350 6.84 -5.84 -22.59
C TRP A 350 5.45 -6.02 -23.20
N LYS A 351 4.77 -7.12 -22.86
CA LYS A 351 3.41 -7.40 -23.31
C LYS A 351 2.43 -6.30 -22.92
N ASP A 352 2.56 -5.74 -21.71
CA ASP A 352 1.72 -4.62 -21.27
C ASP A 352 1.89 -3.39 -22.17
N GLY A 353 3.13 -3.08 -22.57
CA GLY A 353 3.39 -2.02 -23.53
C GLY A 353 2.80 -2.30 -24.91
N GLN A 354 2.95 -3.54 -25.41
CA GLN A 354 2.40 -3.94 -26.71
C GLN A 354 0.86 -3.89 -26.74
N GLN A 355 0.20 -4.13 -25.61
CA GLN A 355 -1.25 -4.08 -25.48
C GLN A 355 -1.78 -2.67 -25.17
N GLY A 356 -0.90 -1.66 -25.06
CA GLY A 356 -1.24 -0.30 -24.66
C GLY A 356 -1.72 -0.17 -23.20
N VAL A 357 -1.53 -1.22 -22.40
CA VAL A 357 -1.78 -1.21 -20.95
C VAL A 357 -0.72 -0.36 -20.28
N HIS A 358 0.55 -0.56 -20.62
CA HIS A 358 1.64 0.33 -20.22
C HIS A 358 1.93 1.32 -21.36
N LYS A 359 2.27 2.57 -21.02
CA LYS A 359 2.61 3.60 -22.01
C LYS A 359 4.07 3.99 -21.89
N PHE A 360 4.90 3.40 -22.75
CA PHE A 360 6.30 3.79 -22.91
C PHE A 360 6.46 5.17 -23.54
N LEU A 361 7.63 5.78 -23.33
CA LEU A 361 8.05 7.06 -23.91
C LEU A 361 7.03 8.17 -23.65
N LYS A 362 6.32 8.06 -22.51
CA LYS A 362 5.27 9.00 -22.14
C LYS A 362 5.91 10.38 -21.93
N PRO A 363 5.33 11.45 -22.50
CA PRO A 363 5.75 12.81 -22.15
C PRO A 363 5.45 13.07 -20.68
N ASP A 364 6.27 13.90 -20.05
CA ASP A 364 6.04 14.32 -18.66
C ASP A 364 4.65 14.97 -18.58
N SER A 365 3.71 14.26 -17.95
CA SER A 365 2.34 14.70 -17.88
C SER A 365 2.12 15.40 -16.57
N THR A 366 1.68 16.66 -16.66
CA THR A 366 1.14 17.40 -15.51
C THR A 366 -0.37 17.21 -15.38
N ALA A 367 -0.94 16.30 -16.18
CA ALA A 367 -2.35 15.97 -16.13
C ALA A 367 -2.63 15.19 -14.83
N PRO A 368 -3.60 15.62 -14.01
CA PRO A 368 -3.92 14.93 -12.77
C PRO A 368 -4.41 13.52 -13.09
N ALA A 369 -3.84 12.52 -12.43
CA ALA A 369 -4.29 11.15 -12.54
C ALA A 369 -5.73 11.04 -11.98
N LEU A 370 -6.70 11.01 -12.88
CA LEU A 370 -8.12 11.20 -12.56
C LEU A 370 -9.04 10.10 -13.09
N ALA A 371 -8.50 9.10 -13.78
CA ALA A 371 -9.31 7.97 -14.18
C ALA A 371 -9.34 6.93 -13.04
N PRO A 372 -10.51 6.63 -12.45
CA PRO A 372 -10.61 5.49 -11.54
C PRO A 372 -10.20 4.20 -12.27
N PRO A 373 -9.71 3.19 -11.54
CA PRO A 373 -9.33 1.92 -12.14
C PRO A 373 -10.53 1.31 -12.90
N ALA A 374 -10.27 0.71 -14.06
CA ALA A 374 -11.30 0.22 -14.96
C ALA A 374 -12.10 -0.99 -14.43
N GLY A 375 -11.86 -1.42 -13.19
CA GLY A 375 -12.49 -2.59 -12.59
C GLY A 375 -12.59 -2.51 -11.06
N ARG A 376 -13.22 -3.54 -10.48
CA ARG A 376 -13.48 -3.58 -9.03
C ARG A 376 -12.19 -3.83 -8.24
N LEU A 377 -11.88 -2.87 -7.36
CA LEU A 377 -10.80 -2.99 -6.37
C LEU A 377 -11.03 -4.17 -5.42
N PRO A 378 -9.96 -4.75 -4.86
CA PRO A 378 -10.07 -5.82 -3.88
C PRO A 378 -10.77 -5.34 -2.60
N ARG A 379 -11.35 -6.30 -1.87
CA ARG A 379 -12.08 -6.07 -0.62
C ARG A 379 -11.11 -5.95 0.55
N TRP A 380 -10.53 -4.76 0.71
CA TRP A 380 -9.56 -4.48 1.79
C TRP A 380 -10.14 -4.66 3.20
N ASP A 381 -11.47 -4.56 3.34
CA ASP A 381 -12.16 -4.88 4.59
C ASP A 381 -11.93 -6.33 5.02
N THR A 382 -12.03 -7.29 4.08
CA THR A 382 -11.70 -8.71 4.30
C THR A 382 -10.24 -8.88 4.73
N ALA A 383 -9.30 -8.23 4.04
CA ALA A 383 -7.88 -8.31 4.40
C ALA A 383 -7.62 -7.82 5.83
N SER A 384 -8.17 -6.66 6.19
CA SER A 384 -7.99 -6.07 7.52
C SER A 384 -8.59 -6.95 8.63
N ARG A 385 -9.76 -7.57 8.41
CA ARG A 385 -10.37 -8.51 9.37
C ARG A 385 -9.50 -9.76 9.56
N LEU A 386 -9.05 -10.38 8.47
CA LEU A 386 -8.24 -11.61 8.54
C LEU A 386 -6.95 -11.42 9.32
N VAL A 387 -6.27 -10.29 9.07
CA VAL A 387 -5.03 -9.94 9.79
C VAL A 387 -5.31 -9.65 11.26
N ARG A 388 -6.37 -8.89 11.57
CA ARG A 388 -6.72 -8.51 12.95
C ARG A 388 -6.97 -9.72 13.86
N HIS A 389 -7.57 -10.78 13.31
CA HIS A 389 -7.88 -12.00 14.07
C HIS A 389 -6.75 -13.04 14.04
N ALA A 390 -5.64 -12.76 13.35
CA ALA A 390 -4.54 -13.71 13.24
C ALA A 390 -3.78 -13.87 14.59
N PRO A 391 -3.54 -15.12 15.02
CA PRO A 391 -2.82 -15.38 16.27
C PRO A 391 -1.36 -14.89 16.18
N GLY A 392 -0.89 -14.25 17.26
CA GLY A 392 0.50 -13.79 17.39
C GLY A 392 0.77 -12.35 16.96
N TRP A 393 -0.27 -11.54 16.67
CA TRP A 393 -0.09 -10.13 16.31
C TRP A 393 0.05 -9.19 17.53
N HIS A 394 -0.53 -9.53 18.69
CA HIS A 394 -0.51 -8.70 19.90
C HIS A 394 0.84 -8.65 20.65
N GLN A 395 1.95 -9.10 20.05
CA GLN A 395 3.27 -9.00 20.68
C GLN A 395 4.18 -8.07 19.88
N LYS A 396 4.63 -7.02 20.59
CA LYS A 396 5.80 -6.19 20.28
C LYS A 396 7.05 -7.07 20.18
N GLU A 397 7.21 -7.79 19.08
CA GLU A 397 8.50 -8.40 18.72
C GLU A 397 8.91 -7.88 17.34
N ALA A 398 9.45 -6.67 17.38
CA ALA A 398 10.45 -6.26 16.43
C ALA A 398 11.65 -7.21 16.56
N ASP A 399 12.26 -7.56 15.42
CA ASP A 399 13.65 -8.02 15.29
C ASP A 399 14.01 -9.52 15.37
N ALA A 400 13.07 -10.48 15.43
CA ALA A 400 13.44 -11.90 15.29
C ALA A 400 13.57 -12.33 13.80
N PRO A 401 14.68 -12.97 13.37
CA PRO A 401 14.87 -13.41 11.99
C PRO A 401 13.90 -14.54 11.60
N ALA A 402 13.23 -14.34 10.47
CA ALA A 402 12.18 -15.20 9.91
C ALA A 402 12.72 -16.52 9.30
N LYS A 403 13.46 -17.33 10.06
CA LYS A 403 13.80 -18.70 9.65
C LYS A 403 12.93 -19.69 10.44
N GLY A 404 11.81 -20.13 9.83
CA GLY A 404 11.12 -21.35 10.28
C GLY A 404 9.59 -21.38 10.21
N ARG A 405 8.89 -20.25 10.12
CA ARG A 405 7.44 -20.24 9.89
C ARG A 405 7.20 -20.14 8.38
N LYS A 406 6.92 -21.25 7.70
CA LYS A 406 6.64 -21.27 6.24
C LYS A 406 5.30 -21.92 5.88
N ARG A 407 4.47 -22.35 6.85
CA ARG A 407 3.33 -23.26 6.57
C ARG A 407 2.03 -22.96 7.32
N GLY A 408 1.89 -21.77 7.90
CA GLY A 408 0.76 -21.46 8.78
C GLY A 408 -0.43 -20.77 8.11
N TRP A 409 -0.21 -19.82 7.18
CA TRP A 409 -1.26 -18.83 6.86
C TRP A 409 -2.48 -19.40 6.15
N GLY A 410 -2.29 -20.15 5.06
CA GLY A 410 -3.41 -20.79 4.36
C GLY A 410 -4.16 -21.80 5.25
N ARG A 411 -3.42 -22.54 6.10
CA ARG A 411 -4.02 -23.44 7.10
C ARG A 411 -4.77 -22.66 8.17
N TYR A 412 -4.25 -21.53 8.61
CA TYR A 412 -4.91 -20.64 9.56
C TYR A 412 -6.22 -20.10 8.99
N ILE A 413 -6.23 -19.60 7.75
CA ILE A 413 -7.46 -19.17 7.08
C ILE A 413 -8.47 -20.33 7.04
N ALA A 414 -8.05 -21.50 6.57
CA ALA A 414 -8.93 -22.66 6.48
C ALA A 414 -9.49 -23.09 7.86
N LEU A 415 -8.63 -23.20 8.87
CA LEU A 415 -9.03 -23.57 10.23
C LEU A 415 -9.92 -22.50 10.89
N SER A 416 -9.64 -21.22 10.66
CA SER A 416 -10.46 -20.11 11.16
C SER A 416 -11.86 -20.17 10.58
N LEU A 417 -11.97 -20.34 9.25
CA LEU A 417 -13.25 -20.48 8.56
C LEU A 417 -14.00 -21.73 9.03
N CYS A 418 -13.33 -22.88 9.11
CA CYS A 418 -13.94 -24.12 9.61
C CYS A 418 -14.42 -23.96 11.06
N ARG A 419 -13.63 -23.34 11.94
CA ARG A 419 -14.02 -23.10 13.33
C ARG A 419 -15.26 -22.21 13.43
N GLN A 420 -15.33 -21.14 12.64
CA GLN A 420 -16.50 -20.25 12.63
C GLN A 420 -17.75 -20.98 12.12
N ILE A 421 -17.62 -21.84 11.12
CA ILE A 421 -18.70 -22.69 10.63
C ILE A 421 -19.17 -23.66 11.73
N ILE A 422 -18.25 -24.35 12.41
CA ILE A 422 -18.58 -25.31 13.47
C ILE A 422 -19.28 -24.61 14.64
N ILE A 423 -18.79 -23.43 15.06
CA ILE A 423 -19.42 -22.64 16.13
C ILE A 423 -20.84 -22.25 15.72
N ALA A 424 -21.04 -21.73 14.51
CA ALA A 424 -22.36 -21.35 14.03
C ALA A 424 -23.33 -22.55 13.97
N LEU A 425 -22.87 -23.72 13.49
CA LEU A 425 -23.67 -24.94 13.46
C LEU A 425 -24.04 -25.41 14.87
N PHE A 426 -23.09 -25.37 15.81
CA PHE A 426 -23.34 -25.75 17.21
C PHE A 426 -24.38 -24.84 17.86
N TYR A 427 -24.25 -23.52 17.73
CA TYR A 427 -25.21 -22.57 18.28
C TYR A 427 -26.56 -22.64 17.55
N GLY A 428 -26.59 -22.90 16.25
CA GLY A 428 -27.82 -23.16 15.50
C GLY A 428 -28.54 -24.40 16.01
N LEU A 429 -27.82 -25.50 16.28
CA LEU A 429 -28.38 -26.72 16.86
C LEU A 429 -28.87 -26.50 18.30
N LEU A 430 -28.09 -25.79 19.11
CA LEU A 430 -28.46 -25.44 20.49
C LEU A 430 -29.73 -24.59 20.51
N PHE A 431 -29.86 -23.62 19.61
CA PHE A 431 -31.06 -22.80 19.47
C PHE A 431 -32.27 -23.66 19.10
N LEU A 432 -32.15 -24.53 18.08
CA LEU A 432 -33.23 -25.45 17.72
C LEU A 432 -33.64 -26.35 18.88
N LEU A 433 -32.68 -26.85 19.65
CA LEU A 433 -32.95 -27.68 20.83
C LEU A 433 -33.73 -26.90 21.91
N VAL A 434 -33.28 -25.68 22.24
CA VAL A 434 -33.96 -24.85 23.24
C VAL A 434 -35.35 -24.46 22.77
N SER A 435 -35.54 -24.10 21.50
CA SER A 435 -36.87 -23.82 20.92
C SER A 435 -37.80 -25.02 21.03
N ARG A 436 -37.34 -26.22 20.66
CA ARG A 436 -38.13 -27.45 20.80
C ARG A 436 -38.47 -27.80 22.24
N LEU A 437 -37.54 -27.56 23.18
CA LEU A 437 -37.79 -27.79 24.60
C LEU A 437 -38.79 -26.79 25.20
N LEU A 438 -38.89 -25.58 24.64
CA LEU A 438 -39.87 -24.58 25.06
C LEU A 438 -41.25 -24.81 24.43
N GLU A 439 -41.32 -25.40 23.23
CA GLU A 439 -42.59 -25.81 22.59
C GLU A 439 -43.38 -26.79 23.48
N LEU A 440 -42.73 -27.77 24.10
CA LEU A 440 -43.40 -28.79 24.92
C LEU A 440 -44.23 -28.25 26.10
N PRO A 441 -43.67 -27.43 27.02
CA PRO A 441 -44.45 -26.82 28.08
C PRO A 441 -45.41 -25.74 27.58
N GLU A 442 -45.12 -25.08 26.46
CA GLU A 442 -46.00 -24.10 25.83
C GLU A 442 -47.29 -24.75 25.32
N ASP A 443 -47.17 -25.83 24.56
CA ASP A 443 -48.32 -26.60 24.07
C ASP A 443 -49.14 -27.15 25.23
N LEU A 444 -48.49 -27.67 26.28
CA LEU A 444 -49.18 -28.15 27.48
C LEU A 444 -49.94 -27.03 28.20
N PHE A 445 -49.36 -25.82 28.27
CA PHE A 445 -50.01 -24.65 28.88
C PHE A 445 -51.22 -24.18 28.07
N LEU A 446 -51.10 -24.16 26.74
CA LEU A 446 -52.20 -23.81 25.84
C LEU A 446 -53.34 -24.85 25.93
N ASP A 447 -53.03 -26.14 25.97
CA ASP A 447 -54.01 -27.22 26.10
C ASP A 447 -54.75 -27.17 27.43
N LEU A 448 -54.04 -26.97 28.55
CA LEU A 448 -54.64 -26.82 29.87
C LEU A 448 -55.53 -25.57 29.97
N GLY A 449 -55.09 -24.46 29.38
CA GLY A 449 -55.87 -23.21 29.35
C GLY A 449 -57.13 -23.32 28.48
N ALA A 450 -57.05 -24.06 27.36
CA ALA A 450 -58.20 -24.33 26.50
C ALA A 450 -59.24 -25.22 27.20
N GLN A 451 -58.82 -26.25 27.95
CA GLN A 451 -59.71 -27.06 28.78
C GLN A 451 -60.40 -26.25 29.89
N GLY A 452 -59.73 -25.21 30.40
CA GLY A 452 -60.26 -24.27 31.39
C GLY A 452 -61.22 -23.19 30.84
N HIS A 453 -61.61 -23.25 29.56
CA HIS A 453 -62.50 -22.26 28.90
C HIS A 453 -61.96 -20.81 28.91
N VAL A 454 -60.63 -20.64 28.97
CA VAL A 454 -60.01 -19.31 28.87
C VAL A 454 -60.12 -18.81 27.44
N ASN A 455 -60.35 -17.50 27.26
CA ASN A 455 -60.42 -16.89 25.93
C ASN A 455 -59.13 -17.20 25.13
N PRO A 456 -59.24 -17.81 23.93
CA PRO A 456 -58.08 -18.23 23.12
C PRO A 456 -57.11 -17.08 22.85
N HIS A 457 -57.62 -15.88 22.55
CA HIS A 457 -56.79 -14.73 22.23
C HIS A 457 -56.02 -14.22 23.46
N ALA A 458 -56.63 -14.28 24.64
CA ALA A 458 -55.97 -13.91 25.90
C ALA A 458 -54.92 -14.96 26.31
N LEU A 459 -55.20 -16.24 26.07
CA LEU A 459 -54.30 -17.34 26.38
C LEU A 459 -53.05 -17.31 25.50
N THR A 460 -53.19 -17.05 24.19
CA THR A 460 -52.04 -16.85 23.29
C THR A 460 -51.21 -15.64 23.69
N ALA A 461 -51.85 -14.51 24.03
CA ALA A 461 -51.14 -13.32 24.49
C ALA A 461 -50.35 -13.59 25.79
N LEU A 462 -50.94 -14.33 26.73
CA LEU A 462 -50.29 -14.73 27.98
C LEU A 462 -49.14 -15.71 27.75
N SER A 463 -49.30 -16.66 26.83
CA SER A 463 -48.24 -17.60 26.41
C SER A 463 -47.02 -16.86 25.90
N ILE A 464 -47.21 -15.92 24.96
CA ILE A 464 -46.14 -15.11 24.37
C ILE A 464 -45.36 -14.36 25.47
N VAL A 465 -46.06 -13.82 26.48
CA VAL A 465 -45.42 -13.09 27.59
C VAL A 465 -44.65 -14.05 28.51
N ILE A 466 -45.28 -15.15 28.94
CA ILE A 466 -44.65 -16.10 29.89
C ILE A 466 -43.44 -16.78 29.25
N PHE A 467 -43.60 -17.36 28.06
CA PHE A 467 -42.51 -18.05 27.38
C PHE A 467 -41.47 -17.07 26.81
N GLY A 468 -41.85 -15.83 26.50
CA GLY A 468 -40.91 -14.74 26.22
C GLY A 468 -40.01 -14.39 27.41
N VAL A 469 -40.57 -14.31 28.63
CA VAL A 469 -39.81 -14.07 29.87
C VAL A 469 -38.92 -15.26 30.22
N VAL A 470 -39.43 -16.49 30.09
CA VAL A 470 -38.66 -17.72 30.32
C VAL A 470 -37.50 -17.82 29.32
N GLY A 471 -37.72 -17.56 28.03
CA GLY A 471 -36.68 -17.52 27.01
C GLY A 471 -35.59 -16.49 27.32
N SER A 472 -35.99 -15.29 27.76
CA SER A 472 -35.07 -14.23 28.17
C SER A 472 -34.24 -14.63 29.40
N PHE A 473 -34.85 -15.27 30.40
CA PHE A 473 -34.17 -15.77 31.59
C PHE A 473 -33.17 -16.89 31.27
N ILE A 474 -33.52 -17.81 30.37
CA ILE A 474 -32.61 -18.88 29.89
C ILE A 474 -31.40 -18.25 29.18
N SER A 475 -31.64 -17.28 28.29
CA SER A 475 -30.57 -16.56 27.60
C SER A 475 -29.59 -15.90 28.57
N TRP A 476 -30.12 -15.21 29.58
CA TRP A 476 -29.33 -14.56 30.62
C TRP A 476 -28.57 -15.56 31.50
N LYS A 477 -29.23 -16.62 31.98
CA LYS A 477 -28.64 -17.60 32.92
C LYS A 477 -27.53 -18.44 32.30
N PHE A 478 -27.66 -18.79 31.02
CA PHE A 478 -26.66 -19.58 30.30
C PHE A 478 -25.65 -18.72 29.54
N ASN A 479 -25.76 -17.40 29.66
CA ASN A 479 -24.92 -16.44 28.96
C ASN A 479 -24.82 -16.78 27.45
N LEU A 480 -25.97 -17.15 26.87
CA LEU A 480 -26.04 -17.52 25.46
C LEU A 480 -25.59 -16.31 24.65
N LEU A 481 -24.53 -16.49 23.84
CA LEU A 481 -24.07 -15.45 22.93
C LEU A 481 -25.26 -14.99 22.07
N ASP A 482 -25.29 -13.69 21.78
CA ASP A 482 -26.28 -13.12 20.87
C ASP A 482 -26.22 -13.89 19.54
N ILE A 483 -27.28 -14.65 19.30
CA ILE A 483 -27.41 -15.54 18.15
C ILE A 483 -27.31 -14.74 16.86
N LEU A 484 -27.83 -13.50 16.86
CA LEU A 484 -27.74 -12.60 15.71
C LEU A 484 -26.27 -12.25 15.42
N GLU A 485 -25.48 -12.01 16.46
CA GLU A 485 -24.06 -11.70 16.31
C GLU A 485 -23.26 -12.93 15.83
N ILE A 486 -23.59 -14.14 16.29
CA ILE A 486 -22.98 -15.39 15.78
C ILE A 486 -23.32 -15.59 14.29
N PHE A 487 -24.58 -15.45 13.89
CA PHE A 487 -24.99 -15.58 12.48
C PHE A 487 -24.40 -14.48 11.61
N ARG A 488 -24.26 -13.25 12.15
CA ARG A 488 -23.56 -12.16 11.47
C ARG A 488 -22.09 -12.49 11.24
N GLN A 489 -21.39 -12.97 12.28
CA GLN A 489 -19.99 -13.39 12.17
C GLN A 489 -19.82 -14.56 11.20
N PHE A 490 -20.73 -15.53 11.23
CA PHE A 490 -20.78 -16.64 10.28
C PHE A 490 -20.96 -16.15 8.83
N GLY A 491 -21.94 -15.27 8.59
CA GLY A 491 -22.18 -14.68 7.27
C GLY A 491 -20.97 -13.90 6.76
N LEU A 492 -20.31 -13.12 7.63
CA LEU A 492 -19.05 -12.43 7.31
C LEU A 492 -17.93 -13.42 6.95
N SER A 493 -17.83 -14.54 7.68
CA SER A 493 -16.81 -15.56 7.45
C SER A 493 -17.01 -16.28 6.11
N LEU A 494 -18.25 -16.65 5.78
CA LEU A 494 -18.59 -17.20 4.46
C LEU A 494 -18.28 -16.22 3.33
N TRP A 495 -18.61 -14.94 3.54
CA TRP A 495 -18.31 -13.88 2.59
C TRP A 495 -16.80 -13.72 2.38
N ASP A 496 -16.02 -13.68 3.47
CA ASP A 496 -14.56 -13.60 3.42
C ASP A 496 -13.98 -14.83 2.68
N GLY A 497 -14.48 -16.03 2.97
CA GLY A 497 -14.13 -17.25 2.23
C GLY A 497 -14.41 -17.14 0.72
N ALA A 498 -15.58 -16.62 0.33
CA ALA A 498 -15.95 -16.42 -1.06
C ALA A 498 -15.07 -15.36 -1.76
N VAL A 499 -14.73 -14.28 -1.06
CA VAL A 499 -13.80 -13.24 -1.55
C VAL A 499 -12.42 -13.84 -1.78
N LEU A 500 -11.88 -14.61 -0.82
CA LEU A 500 -10.57 -15.24 -0.94
C LEU A 500 -10.54 -16.29 -2.05
N LEU A 501 -11.60 -17.10 -2.18
CA LEU A 501 -11.71 -18.09 -3.26
C LEU A 501 -11.71 -17.42 -4.63
N ARG A 502 -12.50 -16.35 -4.81
CA ARG A 502 -12.49 -15.56 -6.06
C ARG A 502 -11.13 -14.94 -6.33
N ALA A 503 -10.46 -14.43 -5.29
CA ALA A 503 -9.13 -13.85 -5.40
C ALA A 503 -8.06 -14.89 -5.80
N TRP A 504 -8.19 -16.12 -5.31
CA TRP A 504 -7.32 -17.24 -5.61
C TRP A 504 -7.54 -17.79 -7.03
N LEU A 505 -8.80 -17.87 -7.48
CA LEU A 505 -9.15 -18.30 -8.84
C LEU A 505 -8.81 -17.25 -9.91
N ARG A 506 -8.69 -15.98 -9.54
CA ARG A 506 -8.20 -14.94 -10.43
C ARG A 506 -6.73 -15.26 -10.73
N LYS A 507 -6.41 -15.57 -11.99
CA LYS A 507 -5.01 -15.77 -12.41
C LYS A 507 -4.19 -14.49 -12.11
N PRO A 508 -2.93 -14.60 -11.68
CA PRO A 508 -1.98 -13.52 -11.87
C PRO A 508 -1.81 -13.35 -13.37
N ASP A 509 -2.20 -12.18 -13.89
CA ASP A 509 -1.92 -11.82 -15.28
C ASP A 509 -0.45 -11.46 -15.46
#